data_AF-A0A946P1W2-F1
#
_entry.id   AF-A0A946P1W2-F1
#
_cell.length_a   1.000
_cell.length_b   1.000
_cell.length_c   1.000
_cell.angle_alpha   90.00
_cell.angle_beta   90.00
_cell.angle_gamma   90.00
#
_symmetry.space_group_name_H-M   'P 1'
#
loop_
_entity.id
_entity.type
_entity.pdbx_description
1 polymer ?
#
loop_
_entity_poly.entity_id
_entity_poly.type
_entity_poly.pdbx_seq_one_letter_code
_entity_poly.pdbx_strand_id
1 'polypeptide(L)'
;MKMNNNLGKTSLKRKRRNENPLLDYDRLPRDLRAWIANAELPWRPRSVLKAYERAFSKTGDRNKAMNELNNIQHRLVAKDAIVIWGKNHPKVE
;
A
#
# COMPACT_ATOMS: atom_id res chain seq x y z
N MET A 1 2.04 27.09 -17.36
CA MET A 1 1.02 26.04 -17.61
C MET A 1 1.67 24.68 -17.41
N LYS A 2 1.34 23.93 -16.35
CA LYS A 2 1.94 22.59 -16.11
C LYS A 2 1.41 21.64 -17.18
N MET A 3 2.27 21.24 -18.11
CA MET A 3 1.93 20.21 -19.10
C MET A 3 1.78 18.87 -18.35
N ASN A 4 0.56 18.35 -18.38
CA ASN A 4 0.24 17.05 -17.81
C ASN A 4 0.72 16.00 -18.83
N ASN A 5 1.91 15.43 -18.62
CA ASN A 5 2.39 14.26 -19.38
C ASN A 5 1.34 13.13 -19.35
N ASN A 6 1.37 12.20 -20.32
CA ASN A 6 0.52 11.01 -20.57
C ASN A 6 0.10 10.11 -19.36
N LEU A 7 -0.28 10.68 -18.24
CA LEU A 7 -0.57 10.00 -16.97
C LEU A 7 -2.08 9.90 -16.69
N GLY A 8 -2.91 10.46 -17.58
CA GLY A 8 -4.37 10.48 -17.41
C GLY A 8 -4.82 11.27 -16.18
N LYS A 9 -6.09 11.08 -15.79
CA LYS A 9 -6.70 11.71 -14.60
C LYS A 9 -6.43 10.84 -13.37
N THR A 10 -5.35 11.10 -12.65
CA THR A 10 -5.04 10.47 -11.35
C THR A 10 -5.09 11.50 -10.22
N SER A 11 -5.66 11.12 -9.07
CA SER A 11 -5.66 11.92 -7.84
C SER A 11 -4.31 11.87 -7.10
N LEU A 12 -3.41 10.97 -7.51
CA LEU A 12 -2.13 10.75 -6.85
C LEU A 12 -1.10 11.81 -7.27
N LYS A 13 -0.52 12.50 -6.27
CA LYS A 13 0.58 13.45 -6.52
C LYS A 13 1.83 12.70 -6.97
N ARG A 14 2.31 13.00 -8.18
CA ARG A 14 3.62 12.54 -8.64
C ARG A 14 4.72 13.13 -7.76
N LYS A 15 5.55 12.27 -7.17
CA LYS A 15 6.71 12.68 -6.37
C LYS A 15 7.96 11.95 -6.88
N ARG A 16 9.00 12.71 -7.24
CA ARG A 16 10.34 12.13 -7.45
C ARG A 16 10.88 11.67 -6.10
N ARG A 17 11.35 10.43 -6.02
CA ARG A 17 11.90 9.83 -4.80
C ARG A 17 13.35 9.45 -5.07
N ASN A 18 14.26 9.80 -4.16
CA ASN A 18 15.62 9.30 -4.14
C ASN A 18 15.66 8.00 -3.32
N GLU A 19 15.13 6.94 -3.89
CA GLU A 19 15.11 5.62 -3.24
C GLU A 19 15.35 4.53 -4.27
N ASN A 20 15.76 3.36 -3.80
CA ASN A 20 15.98 2.17 -4.63
C ASN A 20 14.95 1.10 -4.23
N PRO A 21 13.77 1.08 -4.89
CA PRO A 21 12.67 0.19 -4.53
C PRO A 21 13.03 -1.29 -4.57
N LEU A 22 13.89 -1.70 -5.51
CA LEU A 22 14.38 -3.08 -5.63
C LEU A 22 15.19 -3.47 -4.39
N LEU A 23 16.17 -2.64 -4.03
CA LEU A 23 17.02 -2.89 -2.88
C LEU A 23 16.25 -2.82 -1.55
N ASP A 24 15.25 -1.95 -1.45
CA ASP A 24 14.36 -1.90 -0.29
C ASP A 24 13.47 -3.16 -0.19
N TYR A 25 13.03 -3.71 -1.33
CA TYR A 25 12.28 -4.96 -1.38
C TYR A 25 13.14 -6.15 -0.96
N ASP A 26 14.37 -6.25 -1.46
CA ASP A 26 15.28 -7.36 -1.15
C ASP A 26 15.65 -7.42 0.33
N ARG A 27 15.66 -6.27 1.01
CA ARG A 27 15.91 -6.15 2.46
C ARG A 27 14.73 -6.59 3.33
N LEU A 28 13.54 -6.81 2.75
CA LEU A 28 12.38 -7.20 3.55
C LEU A 28 12.45 -8.66 4.03
N PRO A 29 11.95 -8.94 5.25
CA PRO A 29 11.64 -10.28 5.70
C PRO A 29 10.81 -11.06 4.67
N ARG A 30 11.05 -12.37 4.59
CA ARG A 30 10.37 -13.26 3.62
C ARG A 30 8.84 -13.13 3.68
N ASP A 31 8.28 -13.06 4.88
CA ASP A 31 6.83 -12.97 5.08
C ASP A 31 6.26 -11.66 4.53
N LEU A 32 6.99 -10.54 4.69
CA LEU A 32 6.58 -9.25 4.13
C LEU A 32 6.74 -9.21 2.61
N ARG A 33 7.76 -9.87 2.06
CA ARG A 33 7.89 -10.03 0.60
C ARG A 33 6.74 -10.84 0.03
N ALA A 34 6.40 -11.97 0.66
CA ALA A 34 5.27 -12.79 0.26
C ALA A 34 3.95 -12.01 0.35
N TRP A 35 3.77 -11.20 1.40
CA TRP A 35 2.59 -10.34 1.52
C TRP A 35 2.51 -9.32 0.38
N ILE A 36 3.60 -8.61 0.08
CA ILE A 36 3.64 -7.62 -1.02
C ILE A 36 3.33 -8.28 -2.36
N ALA A 37 3.86 -9.48 -2.62
CA ALA A 37 3.63 -10.19 -3.86
C ALA A 37 2.16 -10.58 -4.09
N ASN A 38 1.37 -10.73 -3.01
CA ASN A 38 -0.05 -11.08 -3.05
C ASN A 38 -0.98 -9.88 -2.78
N ALA A 39 -0.41 -8.69 -2.57
CA ALA A 39 -1.18 -7.49 -2.24
C ALA A 39 -1.92 -6.95 -3.48
N GLU A 40 -3.12 -6.38 -3.27
CA GLU A 40 -3.94 -5.82 -4.35
C GLU A 40 -3.38 -4.50 -4.89
N LEU A 41 -2.69 -3.74 -4.03
CA LEU A 41 -2.14 -2.44 -4.38
C LEU A 41 -0.62 -2.54 -4.63
N PRO A 42 -0.07 -1.69 -5.51
CA PRO A 42 1.38 -1.58 -5.71
C PRO A 42 2.02 -0.86 -4.51
N TRP A 43 2.18 -1.60 -3.41
CA TRP A 43 2.74 -1.10 -2.17
C TRP A 43 4.23 -0.78 -2.29
N ARG A 44 4.66 0.28 -1.59
CA ARG A 44 6.08 0.58 -1.43
C ARG A 44 6.66 -0.29 -0.30
N PRO A 45 7.78 -1.00 -0.51
CA PRO A 45 8.40 -1.88 0.50
C PRO A 45 8.59 -1.23 1.87
N ARG A 46 9.13 0.00 1.88
CA ARG A 46 9.33 0.79 3.11
C ARG A 46 8.04 1.12 3.85
N SER A 47 6.95 1.37 3.10
CA SER A 47 5.66 1.68 3.70
C SER A 47 5.07 0.45 4.40
N VAL A 48 5.25 -0.73 3.81
CA VAL A 48 4.82 -2.01 4.40
C VAL A 48 5.62 -2.31 5.67
N LEU A 49 6.94 -2.19 5.61
CA LEU A 49 7.80 -2.40 6.77
C LEU A 49 7.40 -1.49 7.93
N LYS A 50 7.24 -0.19 7.68
CA LYS A 50 6.85 0.79 8.70
C LYS A 50 5.48 0.49 9.30
N ALA A 51 4.51 0.08 8.48
CA ALA A 51 3.18 -0.27 8.96
C ALA A 51 3.22 -1.55 9.82
N TYR A 52 3.97 -2.56 9.37
CA TYR A 52 4.19 -3.80 10.11
C TYR A 52 4.88 -3.56 11.45
N GLU A 53 6.00 -2.84 11.48
CA GLU A 53 6.73 -2.53 12.71
C GLU A 53 5.85 -1.77 13.70
N ARG A 54 5.05 -0.81 13.21
CA ARG A 54 4.11 -0.06 14.06
C ARG A 54 3.03 -0.98 14.64
N ALA A 55 2.50 -1.92 13.87
CA ALA A 55 1.49 -2.86 14.34
C ALA A 55 2.10 -3.90 15.30
N PHE A 56 3.30 -4.39 14.98
CA PHE A 56 4.04 -5.33 15.81
C PHE A 56 4.45 -4.72 17.15
N SER A 57 4.93 -3.47 17.17
CA SER A 57 5.26 -2.76 18.41
C SER A 57 4.05 -2.57 19.33
N LYS A 58 2.84 -2.49 18.79
CA LYS A 58 1.60 -2.37 19.58
C LYS A 58 1.05 -3.70 20.08
N THR A 59 1.23 -4.77 19.32
CA THR A 59 0.54 -6.05 19.55
C THR A 59 1.46 -7.16 20.06
N GLY A 60 2.77 -7.07 19.80
CA GLY A 60 3.76 -8.11 20.05
C GLY A 60 3.57 -9.37 19.19
N ASP A 61 2.58 -9.39 18.31
CA ASP A 61 2.13 -10.58 17.59
C ASP A 61 2.25 -10.38 16.08
N ARG A 62 2.97 -11.29 15.43
CA ARG A 62 3.22 -11.24 13.98
C ARG A 62 1.92 -11.38 13.18
N ASN A 63 0.99 -12.23 13.62
CA ASN A 63 -0.26 -12.47 12.91
C ASN A 63 -1.16 -11.23 12.97
N LYS A 64 -1.23 -10.59 14.15
CA LYS A 64 -1.96 -9.32 14.30
C LYS A 64 -1.32 -8.20 13.49
N ALA A 65 0.00 -8.14 13.43
CA ALA A 65 0.70 -7.16 12.60
C ALA A 65 0.45 -7.36 11.10
N MET A 66 0.40 -8.62 10.63
CA MET A 66 0.07 -8.95 9.24
C MET A 66 -1.39 -8.62 8.91
N ASN A 67 -2.32 -8.94 9.82
CA ASN A 67 -3.74 -8.58 9.67
C ASN A 67 -3.94 -7.07 9.61
N GLU A 68 -3.15 -6.29 10.34
CA GLU A 68 -3.22 -4.82 10.24
C GLU A 68 -2.81 -4.32 8.85
N LEU A 69 -1.86 -4.97 8.18
CA LEU A 69 -1.52 -4.64 6.79
C LEU A 69 -2.72 -4.87 5.86
N ASN A 70 -3.41 -5.99 6.00
CA ASN A 70 -4.64 -6.29 5.25
C ASN A 70 -5.71 -5.22 5.49
N ASN A 71 -5.96 -4.86 6.75
CA ASN A 71 -6.93 -3.83 7.12
C ASN A 71 -6.62 -2.48 6.46
N ILE A 72 -5.35 -2.08 6.43
CA ILE A 72 -4.95 -0.82 5.79
C ILE A 72 -5.18 -0.91 4.27
N GLN A 73 -4.86 -2.03 3.63
CA GLN A 73 -5.14 -2.23 2.20
C GLN A 73 -6.63 -2.14 1.91
N HIS A 74 -7.48 -2.87 2.62
CA HIS A 74 -8.93 -2.82 2.41
C HIS A 74 -9.47 -1.39 2.53
N ARG A 75 -9.05 -0.63 3.55
CA ARG A 75 -9.44 0.78 3.71
C ARG A 75 -9.01 1.66 2.53
N LEU A 76 -7.81 1.44 1.98
CA LEU A 76 -7.34 2.20 0.82
C LEU A 76 -8.11 1.83 -0.44
N VAL A 77 -8.32 0.54 -0.67
CA VAL A 77 -9.10 0.03 -1.80
C VAL A 77 -10.54 0.55 -1.75
N ALA A 78 -11.21 0.49 -0.60
CA ALA A 78 -12.56 1.00 -0.43
C ALA A 78 -12.64 2.51 -0.71
N LYS A 79 -11.67 3.28 -0.21
CA LYS A 79 -11.58 4.71 -0.47
C LYS A 79 -11.43 5.02 -1.96
N ASP A 80 -10.54 4.33 -2.65
CA ASP A 80 -10.31 4.54 -4.09
C ASP A 80 -11.50 4.01 -4.91
N ALA A 81 -12.14 2.92 -4.48
CA ALA A 81 -13.30 2.36 -5.14
C ALA A 81 -14.48 3.34 -5.19
N ILE A 82 -14.75 4.05 -4.09
CA ILE A 82 -15.77 5.11 -4.05
C ILE A 82 -15.47 6.20 -5.08
N VAL A 83 -14.20 6.59 -5.23
CA VAL A 83 -13.79 7.69 -6.13
C VAL A 83 -13.82 7.28 -7.59
N ILE A 84 -13.40 6.05 -7.91
CA ILE A 84 -13.25 5.56 -9.29
C ILE A 84 -14.56 4.98 -9.82
N TRP A 85 -15.25 4.16 -9.03
CA TRP A 85 -16.41 3.36 -9.46
C TRP A 85 -17.72 3.74 -8.76
N GLY A 86 -17.68 4.62 -7.74
CA GLY A 86 -18.85 5.05 -6.99
C GLY A 86 -19.16 4.16 -5.78
N LYS A 87 -20.15 4.59 -4.98
CA LYS A 87 -20.48 3.98 -3.68
C LYS A 87 -21.06 2.56 -3.78
N ASN A 88 -21.50 2.13 -4.95
CA ASN A 88 -22.17 0.84 -5.15
C ASN A 88 -21.20 -0.30 -5.51
N HIS A 89 -19.89 -0.07 -5.52
CA HIS A 89 -18.94 -1.14 -5.81
C HIS A 89 -18.80 -2.08 -4.59
N PRO A 90 -18.80 -3.41 -4.76
CA PRO A 90 -18.63 -4.40 -3.66
C PRO A 90 -17.33 -4.30 -2.85
N LYS A 91 -16.40 -3.42 -3.21
CA LYS A 91 -15.14 -3.19 -2.48
C LYS A 91 -15.22 -2.02 -1.51
N VAL A 92 -16.39 -1.37 -1.42
CA VAL A 92 -16.65 -0.22 -0.53
C VAL A 92 -17.06 -0.65 0.87
N GLU A 93 -17.59 -1.87 1.03
CA GLU A 93 -17.93 -2.52 2.31
C GLU A 93 -16.70 -3.05 3.06
#